data_AF-A0A553JMV9-F1
#
_entry.id   AF-A0A553JMV9-F1
#
_cell.length_a   1.000
_cell.length_b   1.000
_cell.length_c   1.000
_cell.angle_alpha   90.00
_cell.angle_beta   90.00
_cell.angle_gamma   90.00
#
_symmetry.space_group_name_H-M   'P 1'
#
loop_
_entity.id
_entity.type
_entity.pdbx_description
1 polymer ?
#
loop_
_entity_poly.entity_id
_entity_poly.type
_entity_poly.pdbx_seq_one_letter_code
_entity_poly.pdbx_strand_id
1 'polypeptide(L)'
;MEFIDNILAQENTAFMVLLAIGVLIIWFLPAMLALIFNRKHFKLILLACIPAGLSFIAWGGVMVWATTGKVVDKYAKKAKTES
;
A
#
# COMPACT_ATOMS: atom_id res chain seq x y z
N MET A 1 20.31 18.15 -17.52
CA MET A 1 18.93 18.38 -18.01
C MET A 1 18.66 17.51 -19.23
N GLU A 2 19.59 17.43 -20.18
CA GLU A 2 19.46 16.63 -21.41
C GLU A 2 19.13 15.13 -21.21
N PHE A 3 19.56 14.51 -20.12
CA PHE A 3 19.22 13.11 -19.81
C PHE A 3 17.74 12.93 -19.44
N ILE A 4 17.16 13.90 -18.73
CA ILE A 4 15.75 13.89 -18.37
C ILE A 4 14.89 14.21 -19.60
N ASP A 5 15.36 15.15 -20.43
CA ASP A 5 14.68 15.50 -21.69
C ASP A 5 14.69 14.33 -22.68
N ASN A 6 15.76 13.53 -22.78
CA ASN A 6 15.79 12.33 -23.61
C ASN A 6 14.90 11.19 -23.07
N ILE A 7 14.75 11.06 -21.75
CA ILE A 7 13.82 10.08 -21.15
C ILE A 7 12.36 10.50 -21.37
N LEU A 8 12.06 11.79 -21.32
CA LEU A 8 10.71 12.33 -21.53
C LEU A 8 10.35 12.45 -23.02
N ALA A 9 11.33 12.69 -23.90
CA ALA A 9 11.17 12.72 -25.36
C ALA A 9 11.12 11.32 -25.97
N GLN A 10 11.40 10.28 -25.18
CA GLN A 10 11.14 8.91 -25.59
C GLN A 10 9.62 8.71 -25.64
N GLU A 11 9.04 8.86 -26.82
CA GLU A 11 7.65 8.53 -27.22
C GLU A 11 7.29 7.04 -27.07
N ASN A 12 8.04 6.33 -26.22
CA ASN A 12 7.83 4.96 -25.86
C ASN A 12 6.74 4.89 -24.80
N THR A 13 5.50 4.88 -25.28
CA THR A 13 4.30 4.67 -24.46
C THR A 13 4.43 3.43 -23.57
N ALA A 14 5.14 2.39 -24.02
CA ALA A 14 5.39 1.20 -23.21
C ALA A 14 6.22 1.49 -21.95
N PHE A 15 7.20 2.38 -22.03
CA PHE A 15 7.98 2.81 -20.87
C PHE A 15 7.12 3.60 -19.88
N MET A 16 6.30 4.54 -20.35
CA MET A 16 5.35 5.27 -19.48
C MET A 16 4.37 4.33 -18.79
N VAL A 17 3.80 3.36 -19.52
CA VAL A 17 2.87 2.37 -18.96
C VAL A 17 3.57 1.53 -17.88
N LEU A 18 4.80 1.08 -18.13
CA LEU A 18 5.56 0.29 -17.18
C LEU A 18 5.91 1.08 -15.92
N LEU A 19 6.26 2.36 -16.07
CA LEU A 19 6.52 3.28 -14.95
C LEU A 19 5.24 3.52 -14.13
N ALA A 20 4.11 3.77 -14.79
CA ALA A 20 2.81 3.95 -14.13
C ALA A 20 2.40 2.69 -13.34
N ILE A 21 2.61 1.50 -13.91
CA ILE A 21 2.38 0.22 -13.22
C ILE A 21 3.32 0.09 -12.01
N GLY A 22 4.60 0.40 -12.18
CA GLY A 22 5.58 0.35 -11.07
C GLY A 22 5.20 1.27 -9.92
N VAL A 23 4.77 2.50 -10.23
CA VAL A 23 4.27 3.46 -9.24
C VAL A 23 3.02 2.93 -8.54
N LEU A 24 2.05 2.36 -9.28
CA LEU A 24 0.84 1.78 -8.69
C LEU A 24 1.15 0.61 -7.75
N ILE A 25 2.09 -0.26 -8.13
CA ILE A 25 2.49 -1.40 -7.28
C ILE A 25 3.11 -0.90 -5.97
N ILE A 26 3.99 0.11 -6.04
CA ILE A 26 4.60 0.70 -4.84
C ILE A 26 3.54 1.45 -4.02
N TRP A 27 2.64 2.18 -4.66
CA TRP A 27 1.57 2.92 -4.00
C TRP A 27 0.61 2.01 -3.23
N PHE A 28 0.28 0.84 -3.81
CA PHE A 28 -0.61 -0.17 -3.22
C PHE A 28 0.12 -1.31 -2.49
N LEU A 29 1.42 -1.20 -2.27
CA LEU A 29 2.21 -2.17 -1.51
C LEU A 29 1.61 -2.51 -0.12
N PRO A 30 1.10 -1.54 0.68
CA PRO A 30 0.49 -1.83 1.97
C PRO A 30 -0.78 -2.69 1.83
N ALA A 31 -1.56 -2.47 0.76
CA ALA A 31 -2.74 -3.27 0.47
C ALA A 31 -2.36 -4.71 0.09
N MET A 32 -1.30 -4.92 -0.70
CA MET A 32 -0.79 -6.26 -1.00
C MET A 32 -0.35 -6.99 0.27
N LEU A 33 0.36 -6.32 1.17
CA LEU A 33 0.74 -6.89 2.48
C LEU A 33 -0.49 -7.26 3.30
N ALA A 34 -1.52 -6.41 3.33
CA ALA A 34 -2.77 -6.68 4.05
C ALA A 34 -3.54 -7.88 3.45
N LEU A 35 -3.41 -8.15 2.15
CA LEU A 35 -4.01 -9.31 1.51
C LEU A 35 -3.43 -10.63 2.04
N ILE A 36 -2.14 -10.64 2.41
CA ILE A 36 -1.45 -11.83 2.95
C ILE A 36 -1.66 -11.93 4.46
N PHE A 37 -1.40 -10.83 5.19
CA PHE A 37 -1.37 -10.83 6.64
C PHE A 37 -2.74 -10.60 7.27
N ASN A 38 -3.63 -9.84 6.63
CA ASN A 38 -4.85 -9.33 7.26
C ASN A 38 -6.07 -9.31 6.32
N ARG A 39 -6.41 -10.47 5.72
CA ARG A 39 -7.52 -10.62 4.75
C ARG A 39 -8.85 -10.01 5.19
N LYS A 40 -9.14 -9.95 6.49
CA LYS A 40 -10.36 -9.33 7.03
C LYS A 40 -10.37 -7.81 6.92
N HIS A 41 -9.25 -7.15 7.25
CA HIS A 41 -9.15 -5.69 7.25
C HIS A 41 -8.55 -5.12 5.96
N PHE A 42 -8.22 -5.98 4.99
CA PHE A 42 -7.74 -5.59 3.66
C PHE A 42 -8.58 -4.50 3.01
N LYS A 43 -9.92 -4.59 3.07
CA LYS A 43 -10.81 -3.57 2.46
C LYS A 43 -10.61 -2.18 3.06
N LEU A 44 -10.36 -2.10 4.37
CA LEU A 44 -10.12 -0.83 5.07
C LEU A 44 -8.76 -0.27 4.70
N ILE A 45 -7.73 -1.12 4.63
CA ILE A 45 -6.37 -0.71 4.24
C ILE A 45 -6.34 -0.27 2.78
N LEU A 46 -7.09 -0.93 1.90
CA LEU A 46 -7.21 -0.56 0.49
C LEU A 46 -7.84 0.83 0.32
N LEU A 47 -8.94 1.10 1.04
CA LEU A 47 -9.56 2.43 1.05
C LEU A 47 -8.65 3.48 1.65
N ALA A 48 -7.91 3.15 2.71
CA ALA A 48 -6.95 4.05 3.34
C ALA A 48 -5.72 4.29 2.46
N CYS A 49 -5.37 3.39 1.53
CA CYS A 49 -4.26 3.58 0.59
C CYS A 49 -4.50 4.76 -0.37
N ILE A 50 -5.76 5.09 -0.68
CA ILE A 50 -6.13 6.21 -1.56
C ILE A 50 -5.68 7.55 -0.95
N PRO A 51 -6.11 7.94 0.28
CA PRO A 51 -5.59 9.14 0.95
C PRO A 51 -4.17 8.95 1.50
N ALA A 52 -3.77 7.74 1.90
CA ALA A 52 -2.46 7.52 2.50
C ALA A 52 -1.30 7.71 1.53
N GLY A 53 -1.50 7.44 0.23
CA GLY A 53 -0.43 7.72 -0.73
C GLY A 53 -0.11 9.21 -0.89
N LEU A 54 -1.02 10.12 -0.48
CA LEU A 54 -0.73 11.56 -0.42
C LEU A 54 0.17 11.96 0.75
N SER A 55 0.43 11.05 1.72
CA SER A 55 1.22 11.34 2.91
C SER A 55 2.08 10.16 3.36
N PHE A 56 3.40 10.37 3.41
CA PHE A 56 4.37 9.35 3.86
C PHE A 56 4.05 8.77 5.25
N ILE A 57 3.55 9.59 6.17
CA ILE A 57 3.19 9.14 7.54
C ILE A 57 1.99 8.21 7.49
N ALA A 58 0.95 8.59 6.74
CA ALA A 58 -0.23 7.75 6.58
C ALA A 58 0.14 6.43 5.89
N TRP A 59 0.97 6.48 4.85
CA TRP A 59 1.46 5.31 4.13
C TRP A 59 2.27 4.36 5.02
N GLY A 60 3.15 4.89 5.86
CA GLY A 60 3.85 4.10 6.88
C GLY A 60 2.90 3.47 7.91
N GLY A 61 1.90 4.23 8.36
CA GLY A 61 0.88 3.76 9.30
C GLY A 61 0.05 2.59 8.76
N VAL A 62 -0.43 2.66 7.52
CA VAL A 62 -1.13 1.52 6.89
C VAL A 62 -0.21 0.33 6.68
N MET A 63 1.10 0.53 6.48
CA MET A 63 2.07 -0.57 6.35
C MET A 63 2.27 -1.34 7.67
N VAL A 64 2.40 -0.62 8.80
CA VAL A 64 2.46 -1.23 10.13
C VAL A 64 1.13 -1.91 10.47
N TRP A 65 0.00 -1.30 10.11
CA TRP A 65 -1.30 -1.89 10.36
C TRP A 65 -1.56 -3.14 9.50
N ALA A 66 -1.09 -3.14 8.25
CA ALA A 66 -1.14 -4.31 7.35
C ALA A 66 -0.40 -5.51 7.93
N THR A 67 0.77 -5.29 8.54
CA THR A 67 1.60 -6.37 9.13
C THR A 67 1.13 -6.80 10.51
N THR A 68 0.66 -5.86 11.35
CA THR A 68 0.36 -6.10 12.77
C THR A 68 -1.12 -6.44 13.03
N GLY A 69 -2.03 -6.11 12.11
CA GLY A 69 -3.47 -6.17 12.39
C GLY A 69 -4.03 -7.57 12.73
N LYS A 70 -3.43 -8.66 12.26
CA LYS A 70 -3.84 -10.03 12.63
C LYS A 70 -3.52 -10.35 14.10
N VAL A 71 -2.42 -9.79 14.62
CA VAL A 71 -1.99 -9.96 16.00
C VAL A 71 -2.97 -9.23 16.92
N VAL A 72 -3.33 -8.00 16.57
CA VAL A 72 -4.31 -7.19 17.31
C VAL A 72 -5.68 -7.87 17.35
N ASP A 73 -6.18 -8.41 16.23
CA ASP A 73 -7.48 -9.14 16.19
C ASP A 73 -7.46 -10.36 17.13
N LYS A 74 -6.33 -11.08 17.21
CA LYS A 74 -6.18 -12.25 18.09
C LYS A 74 -6.23 -11.87 19.57
N TYR A 75 -5.56 -10.80 19.97
CA TYR A 75 -5.58 -10.31 21.36
C TYR A 75 -6.94 -9.71 21.74
N ALA A 76 -7.55 -8.94 20.83
CA ALA A 76 -8.88 -8.37 21.05
C ALA A 76 -9.95 -9.46 21.24
N LYS A 77 -9.89 -10.53 20.45
CA LYS A 77 -10.82 -11.65 20.58
C LYS A 77 -10.64 -12.41 21.90
N LYS A 78 -9.39 -12.58 22.36
CA LYS A 78 -9.07 -13.26 23.62
C LYS A 78 -9.58 -12.46 24.83
N ALA A 79 -9.34 -11.15 24.85
CA ALA A 79 -9.85 -10.26 25.90
C ALA A 79 -11.39 -10.29 26.00
N LYS A 80 -12.09 -10.35 24.86
CA LYS A 80 -13.56 -10.40 24.81
C LYS A 80 -14.17 -11.76 25.20
N THR A 81 -13.34 -12.81 25.22
CA THR A 81 -13.77 -14.17 25.63
C THR A 81 -13.51 -14.41 27.13
N GLU A 82 -12.60 -13.63 27.72
CA GLU A 82 -12.22 -13.71 29.14
C GLU A 82 -13.00 -12.68 30.02
N SER A 83 -13.91 -11.90 29.42
CA SER A 83 -14.76 -10.87 30.06
C SER A 83 -16.21 -11.30 30.18
#